data_AF-A0A098BIJ1-F1
#
_entry.id   AF-A0A098BIJ1-F1
#
_cell.length_a   1.000
_cell.length_b   1.000
_cell.length_c   1.000
_cell.angle_alpha   90.00
_cell.angle_beta   90.00
_cell.angle_gamma   90.00
#
_symmetry.space_group_name_H-M   'P 1'
#
loop_
_entity.id
_entity.type
_entity.pdbx_description
1 polymer ?
#
loop_
_entity_poly.entity_id
_entity_poly.type
_entity_poly.pdbx_seq_one_letter_code
_entity_poly.pdbx_strand_id
1 'polypeptide(L)' 'MTSQFDPPDWYKSLQDAVIAESILNRIVAGAEIIALDGPNMRRHLADTR' A
#
# COMPACT_ATOMS: atom_id res chain seq x y z
N MET A 1 6.27 0.18 -4.68
CA MET A 1 5.78 0.93 -3.51
C MET A 1 5.14 -0.06 -2.55
N THR A 2 5.15 0.20 -1.25
CA THR A 2 4.45 -0.65 -0.25
C THR A 2 3.47 0.23 0.54
N SER A 3 2.26 -0.27 0.76
CA SER A 3 1.23 0.42 1.53
C SER A 3 0.47 -0.58 2.39
N GLN A 4 -0.07 -0.10 3.50
CA GLN A 4 -1.00 -0.85 4.37
C GLN A 4 -2.46 -0.67 3.97
N PHE A 5 -2.72 0.15 2.96
CA PHE A 5 -4.06 0.44 2.44
C PHE A 5 -4.17 -0.08 1.01
N ASP A 6 -5.39 -0.37 0.58
CA ASP A 6 -5.66 -0.67 -0.82
C ASP A 6 -5.56 0.60 -1.68
N PRO A 7 -5.18 0.49 -2.97
CA PRO A 7 -5.02 1.64 -3.86
C PRO A 7 -6.21 2.61 -3.92
N PRO A 8 -7.49 2.16 -3.89
CA PRO A 8 -8.64 3.07 -3.83
C PRO A 8 -8.67 3.92 -2.56
N ASP A 9 -8.14 3.41 -1.44
CA ASP A 9 -8.10 4.14 -0.18
C ASP A 9 -6.92 5.12 -0.09
N TRP A 10 -5.96 5.06 -1.02
CA TRP A 10 -4.84 6.02 -1.05
C TRP A 10 -5.35 7.44 -1.34
N TYR A 11 -6.45 7.59 -2.09
CA TYR A 11 -7.12 8.88 -2.28
C TYR A 11 -7.52 9.53 -0.96
N LYS A 12 -7.90 8.75 0.06
CA LYS A 12 -8.29 9.28 1.39
C LYS A 12 -7.09 9.75 2.21
N SER A 13 -5.91 9.22 1.90
CA SER A 13 -4.66 9.60 2.56
C SER A 13 -3.99 10.83 1.95
N LEU A 14 -4.47 11.29 0.79
CA LEU A 14 -3.95 12.46 0.06
C LEU A 14 -4.98 13.59 0.13
N GLN A 15 -4.57 14.76 0.62
CA GLN A 15 -5.49 15.87 0.91
C GLN A 15 -6.07 16.55 -0.35
N ASP A 16 -5.36 16.48 -1.47
CA ASP A 16 -5.74 17.13 -2.72
C ASP A 16 -6.08 16.05 -3.76
N ALA A 17 -7.34 16.06 -4.21
CA ALA A 17 -7.86 15.07 -5.16
C ALA A 17 -7.15 15.10 -6.52
N VAL A 18 -6.75 16.28 -7.00
CA VAL A 18 -6.06 16.43 -8.30
C VAL A 18 -4.64 15.89 -8.21
N ILE A 19 -3.95 16.20 -7.10
CA ILE A 19 -2.62 15.68 -6.84
C ILE A 19 -2.67 14.16 -6.64
N ALA A 20 -3.65 13.66 -5.89
CA ALA A 20 -3.87 12.23 -5.70
C ALA A 20 -4.05 11.49 -7.01
N GLU A 21 -4.93 11.98 -7.88
CA GLU A 21 -5.14 11.41 -9.20
C GLU A 21 -3.86 11.42 -10.05
N SER A 22 -3.12 12.55 -10.05
CA SER A 22 -1.89 12.66 -10.83
C SER A 22 -0.78 11.70 -10.38
N ILE A 23 -0.67 11.44 -9.07
CA ILE A 23 0.30 10.51 -8.49
C ILE A 23 -0.13 9.08 -8.75
N LEU A 24 -1.40 8.75 -8.47
CA LEU A 24 -1.94 7.40 -8.63
C LEU A 24 -1.94 6.96 -10.09
N ASN A 25 -2.25 7.85 -11.03
CA ASN A 25 -2.12 7.57 -12.46
C ASN A 25 -0.70 7.20 -12.88
N ARG A 26 0.34 7.69 -12.18
CA ARG A 26 1.74 7.34 -12.51
C ARG A 26 2.18 6.02 -11.90
N ILE A 27 1.70 5.69 -10.70
CA ILE A 27 2.21 4.55 -9.92
C ILE A 27 1.29 3.34 -9.92
N VAL A 28 0.01 3.49 -10.26
CA VAL A 28 -0.99 2.41 -10.28
C VAL A 28 -1.30 1.95 -11.71
N ALA A 29 -1.33 2.85 -12.69
CA ALA A 29 -1.88 2.57 -14.03
C ALA A 29 -1.19 1.42 -14.80
N GLY A 30 0.05 1.09 -14.47
CA GLY A 30 0.78 -0.06 -15.06
C GLY A 30 1.40 -0.98 -14.01
N ALA A 31 0.99 -0.87 -12.75
CA ALA A 31 1.58 -1.66 -11.67
C ALA A 31 0.84 -2.98 -11.49
N GLU A 32 1.61 -4.04 -11.22
CA GLU A 32 1.08 -5.26 -10.65
C GLU A 32 0.86 -5.06 -9.15
N ILE A 33 -0.34 -5.42 -8.67
CA ILE A 33 -0.70 -5.26 -7.26
C ILE A 33 -0.67 -6.63 -6.59
N ILE A 34 0.26 -6.77 -5.65
CA ILE A 34 0.43 -7.99 -4.87
C ILE A 34 -0.07 -7.74 -3.45
N ALA A 35 -1.14 -8.43 -3.09
CA ALA A 35 -1.63 -8.46 -1.72
C ALA A 35 -0.70 -9.36 -0.89
N LEU A 36 -0.03 -8.77 0.12
CA LEU A 36 0.81 -9.51 1.05
C LEU A 36 -0.01 -9.94 2.26
N ASP A 37 0.05 -11.23 2.58
CA ASP A 37 -0.62 -11.83 3.73
C ASP A 37 0.39 -12.59 4.62
N GLY A 38 -0.05 -13.01 5.80
CA GLY A 38 0.72 -13.78 6.76
C GLY A 38 0.99 -13.04 8.08
N PRO A 39 1.61 -13.73 9.06
CA PRO A 39 1.89 -13.14 10.36
C PRO A 39 2.92 -12.02 10.25
N ASN A 40 2.87 -11.08 11.20
CA ASN A 40 3.96 -10.12 11.33
C ASN A 40 5.27 -10.85 11.63
N MET A 41 6.16 -10.92 10.64
CA MET A 41 7.37 -11.73 10.72
C MET A 41 8.32 -11.28 11.85
N ARG A 42 8.29 -9.99 12.23
CA ARG A 42 9.07 -9.49 13.38
C ARG A 42 8.60 -10.11 14.70
N ARG A 43 7.28 -10.23 14.90
CA ARG A 43 6.70 -10.92 16.07
C ARG A 43 6.91 -12.42 15.98
N HIS A 44 6.65 -13.01 14.82
CA HIS A 44 6.81 -14.44 14.61
C HIS A 44 8.24 -14.94 14.95
N LEU A 45 9.27 -14.20 14.51
CA LEU A 45 10.67 -14.53 14.82
C LEU A 45 11.03 -14.31 16.30
N ALA A 46 10.38 -13.36 16.97
CA ALA A 46 10.59 -13.13 18.40
C ALA A 46 9.97 -14.26 19.25
N ASP A 47 8.80 -14.76 18.86
CA ASP A 47 8.09 -15.84 19.55
C ASP A 47 8.75 -17.22 19.31
N THR A 48 9.58 -17.36 18.27
CA THR A 48 10.27 -18.61 17.91
C THR A 48 11.62 -18.78 18.64
N ARG A 49 12.03 -17.82 19.46
CA ARG A 49 13.35 -17.78 20.12
C ARG A 49 13.26 -18.10 21.60
#